data_AF-E2BAL5-F1
#
_entry.id   AF-E2BAL5-F1
#
_cell.length_a   1.000
_cell.length_b   1.000
_cell.length_c   1.000
_cell.angle_alpha   90.00
_cell.angle_beta   90.00
_cell.angle_gamma   90.00
#
_symmetry.space_group_name_H-M   'P 1'
#
loop_
_entity.id
_entity.type
_entity.pdbx_description
1 polymer ?
#
loop_
_entity_poly.entity_id
_entity_poly.type
_entity_poly.pdbx_seq_one_letter_code
_entity_poly.pdbx_strand_id
1 'polypeptide(L)'
;FSNVEYADMVYVYGYCDGGAPAAVEEYYRRFPMRRIPGQRVFSNVFNSLRENSTLPSTHITSERRVERNVQEEENVLQMVQRSPTIRTRKVSARTGVPRTRVWRILHDQHL
;
A
#
# COMPACT_ATOMS: atom_id res chain seq x y z
N PHE A 1 -14.80 1.03 -1.02
CA PHE A 1 -16.01 1.38 -0.26
C PHE A 1 -15.92 2.86 0.10
N SER A 2 -17.05 3.53 0.34
CA SER A 2 -17.09 4.91 0.83
C SER A 2 -16.69 5.00 2.30
N ASN A 3 -16.39 6.21 2.79
CA ASN A 3 -16.09 6.41 4.21
C ASN A 3 -17.26 6.02 5.13
N VAL A 4 -18.50 6.23 4.68
CA VAL A 4 -19.70 5.79 5.40
C VAL A 4 -19.73 4.27 5.49
N GLU A 5 -19.52 3.58 4.37
CA GLU A 5 -19.49 2.12 4.36
C GLU A 5 -18.36 1.56 5.22
N TYR A 6 -17.19 2.22 5.27
CA TYR A 6 -16.10 1.82 6.15
C TYR A 6 -16.42 2.03 7.64
N ALA A 7 -17.07 3.14 7.99
CA ALA A 7 -17.52 3.36 9.37
C ALA A 7 -18.52 2.29 9.80
N ASP A 8 -19.47 1.94 8.93
CA ASP A 8 -20.44 0.88 9.17
C ASP A 8 -19.76 -0.50 9.33
N MET A 9 -18.70 -0.77 8.56
CA MET A 9 -17.92 -2.01 8.70
C MET A 9 -17.23 -2.09 10.07
N VAL A 10 -16.60 -1.01 10.52
CA VAL A 10 -15.93 -0.97 11.83
C VAL A 10 -16.94 -1.18 12.96
N TYR A 11 -18.09 -0.51 12.87
CA TYR A 11 -19.16 -0.66 13.84
C TYR A 11 -19.69 -2.11 13.90
N VAL A 12 -19.99 -2.71 12.75
CA VAL A 12 -20.49 -4.11 12.70
C VAL A 12 -19.42 -5.11 13.15
N TYR A 13 -18.16 -4.90 12.77
CA TYR A 13 -17.06 -5.78 13.21
C TYR A 13 -16.87 -5.74 14.72
N GLY A 14 -16.94 -4.55 15.32
CA GLY A 14 -16.92 -4.38 16.78
C GLY A 14 -18.15 -4.99 17.47
N TYR A 15 -19.35 -4.82 16.88
CA TYR A 15 -20.58 -5.44 17.37
C TYR A 15 -20.51 -6.97 17.39
N CYS A 16 -19.76 -7.57 16.46
CA CYS A 16 -19.54 -9.01 16.37
C CYS A 16 -18.28 -9.48 17.12
N ASP A 17 -17.77 -8.71 18.09
CA ASP A 17 -16.58 -9.03 18.90
C ASP A 17 -15.32 -9.39 18.07
N GLY A 18 -15.18 -8.79 16.89
CA GLY A 18 -14.10 -9.07 15.95
C GLY A 18 -14.28 -10.34 15.12
N GLY A 19 -15.45 -10.98 15.17
CA GLY A 19 -15.79 -12.14 14.35
C GLY A 19 -16.09 -11.75 12.89
N ALA A 20 -15.11 -11.86 12.00
CA ALA A 20 -15.27 -11.48 10.59
C ALA A 20 -16.39 -12.23 9.83
N PRO A 21 -16.62 -13.55 10.02
CA PRO A 21 -17.75 -14.24 9.39
C PRO A 21 -19.10 -13.71 9.88
N ALA A 22 -19.25 -13.51 11.20
CA ALA A 22 -20.45 -12.96 11.79
C ALA A 22 -20.71 -11.52 11.33
N ALA A 23 -19.66 -10.72 11.19
CA ALA A 23 -19.74 -9.35 10.70
C ALA A 23 -20.24 -9.26 9.25
N VAL A 24 -19.87 -10.20 8.38
CA VAL A 24 -20.40 -10.25 6.99
C VAL A 24 -21.90 -10.46 7.01
N GLU A 25 -22.37 -11.45 7.77
CA GLU A 25 -23.79 -11.76 7.84
C GLU A 25 -24.59 -10.61 8.45
N GLU A 26 -24.08 -10.02 9.53
CA GLU A 26 -24.72 -8.89 10.18
C GLU A 26 -24.74 -7.63 9.29
N TYR A 27 -23.68 -7.38 8.52
CA TYR A 27 -23.64 -6.28 7.55
C TYR A 27 -24.66 -6.47 6.43
N TYR A 28 -24.82 -7.71 5.93
CA TYR A 28 -25.85 -8.04 4.96
C TYR A 28 -27.26 -7.81 5.51
N ARG A 29 -27.53 -8.23 6.75
CA ARG A 29 -28.83 -8.02 7.41
C ARG A 29 -29.16 -6.53 7.59
N ARG A 30 -28.18 -5.71 7.98
CA ARG A 30 -28.38 -4.27 8.23
C ARG A 30 -28.44 -3.43 6.96
N PHE A 31 -27.71 -3.84 5.92
CA PHE A 31 -27.56 -3.07 4.68
C PHE A 31 -27.82 -3.94 3.43
N PRO A 32 -29.03 -4.49 3.26
CA PRO A 32 -29.33 -5.50 2.24
C PRO A 32 -29.17 -4.99 0.79
N MET A 33 -29.26 -3.67 0.58
CA MET A 33 -29.12 -3.04 -0.75
C MET A 33 -27.69 -2.63 -1.09
N ARG A 34 -26.71 -2.85 -0.20
CA ARG A 34 -25.31 -2.46 -0.42
C ARG A 34 -24.48 -3.62 -0.92
N ARG A 35 -23.32 -3.28 -1.50
CA ARG A 35 -22.29 -4.28 -1.82
C ARG A 35 -21.80 -4.93 -0.52
N ILE A 36 -21.83 -6.25 -0.46
CA ILE A 36 -21.38 -6.99 0.72
C ILE A 36 -19.84 -7.11 0.71
N PRO A 37 -19.15 -6.55 1.72
CA PRO A 37 -17.71 -6.72 1.89
C PRO A 37 -17.35 -8.17 2.23
N GLY A 38 -16.20 -8.62 1.75
CA GLY A 38 -15.64 -9.92 2.18
C GLY A 38 -15.09 -9.85 3.60
N GLN A 39 -14.96 -11.01 4.27
CA GLN A 39 -14.51 -11.12 5.67
C GLN A 39 -13.22 -10.32 5.97
N ARG A 40 -12.21 -10.42 5.08
CA ARG A 40 -10.93 -9.70 5.23
C ARG A 40 -11.06 -8.19 5.23
N VAL A 41 -12.11 -7.63 4.60
CA VAL A 41 -12.29 -6.18 4.54
C VAL A 41 -12.57 -5.63 5.94
N PHE A 42 -13.39 -6.33 6.74
CA PHE A 42 -13.69 -5.91 8.11
C PHE A 42 -12.43 -5.83 8.98
N SER A 43 -11.66 -6.92 9.02
CA SER A 43 -10.40 -6.96 9.78
C SER A 43 -9.39 -5.94 9.26
N ASN A 44 -9.28 -5.77 7.94
CA ASN A 44 -8.33 -4.82 7.36
C ASN A 44 -8.68 -3.37 7.68
N VAL A 45 -9.96 -2.99 7.60
CA VAL A 45 -10.40 -1.62 7.94
C VAL A 45 -10.16 -1.34 9.43
N PHE A 46 -10.53 -2.29 10.30
CA PHE A 46 -10.31 -2.16 11.74
C PHE A 46 -8.81 -2.03 12.08
N ASN A 47 -7.96 -2.91 11.53
CA ASN A 47 -6.52 -2.87 11.78
C ASN A 47 -5.87 -1.62 11.20
N SER A 48 -6.29 -1.17 10.01
CA SER A 48 -5.75 0.06 9.41
C SER A 48 -6.03 1.29 10.29
N LEU A 49 -7.22 1.36 10.89
CA LEU A 49 -7.53 2.42 11.85
C LEU A 49 -6.73 2.26 13.14
N ARG A 50 -6.60 1.03 13.66
CA ARG A 50 -5.91 0.77 14.92
C ARG A 50 -4.39 1.03 14.84
N GLU A 51 -3.78 0.67 13.73
CA GLU A 51 -2.31 0.71 13.56
C GLU A 51 -1.85 2.00 12.90
N ASN A 52 -2.61 2.50 11.93
CA ASN A 52 -2.19 3.59 11.05
C ASN A 52 -3.11 4.81 11.12
N SER A 53 -4.16 4.80 11.96
CA SER A 53 -5.17 5.88 12.06
C SER A 53 -5.76 6.30 10.71
N THR A 54 -5.82 5.38 9.74
CA THR A 54 -6.27 5.64 8.36
C THR A 54 -7.24 4.57 7.88
N LEU A 55 -8.14 4.96 6.96
CA LEU A 55 -9.01 4.02 6.26
C LEU A 55 -8.29 3.40 5.06
N PRO A 56 -8.60 2.14 4.69
CA PRO A 56 -8.14 1.57 3.43
C PRO A 56 -8.68 2.38 2.25
N SER A 57 -7.89 3.33 1.76
CA SER A 57 -8.28 4.11 0.59
C SER A 57 -8.15 3.24 -0.67
N THR A 58 -9.13 3.31 -1.55
CA THR A 58 -9.05 2.76 -2.92
C THR A 58 -7.88 3.36 -3.71
N HIS A 59 -7.32 4.50 -3.25
CA HIS A 59 -6.14 5.13 -3.83
C HIS A 59 -4.80 4.65 -3.24
N ILE A 60 -4.78 3.85 -2.17
CA ILE A 60 -3.52 3.29 -1.63
C ILE A 60 -3.23 1.97 -2.36
N THR A 61 -3.04 2.09 -3.67
CA THR A 61 -2.30 1.12 -4.48
C THR A 61 -0.88 1.62 -4.81
N SER A 62 -0.50 2.83 -4.40
CA SER A 62 0.82 3.40 -4.73
C SER A 62 1.89 3.16 -3.67
N GLU A 63 1.52 2.94 -2.41
CA GLU A 63 2.48 2.54 -1.38
C GLU A 63 2.38 1.05 -1.13
N ARG A 64 2.60 0.24 -2.19
CA ARG A 64 3.46 -0.91 -1.92
C ARG A 64 4.69 -0.30 -1.29
N ARG A 65 4.93 -0.59 -0.02
CA ARG A 65 6.24 -0.44 0.62
C ARG A 65 7.16 -1.24 -0.30
N VAL A 66 7.70 -0.57 -1.33
CA VAL A 66 8.79 -1.11 -2.11
C VAL A 66 9.79 -1.38 -1.01
N GLU A 67 10.11 -2.64 -0.74
CA GLU A 67 11.28 -2.95 0.04
C GLU A 67 12.42 -2.24 -0.67
N ARG A 68 12.73 -1.04 -0.19
CA ARG A 68 13.84 -0.23 -0.64
C ARG A 68 15.01 -1.05 -0.18
N ASN A 69 15.54 -1.86 -1.09
CA ASN A 69 16.80 -2.52 -0.87
C ASN A 69 17.82 -1.38 -0.82
N VAL A 70 18.13 -0.92 0.40
CA VAL A 70 18.97 0.25 0.67
C VAL A 70 20.31 0.10 -0.05
N GLN A 71 20.81 -1.13 -0.15
CA GLN A 71 22.04 -1.44 -0.87
C GLN A 71 21.94 -1.18 -2.38
N GLU A 72 20.80 -1.51 -3.00
CA GLU A 72 20.58 -1.23 -4.43
C GLU A 72 20.50 0.27 -4.71
N GLU A 73 19.81 1.02 -3.84
CA GLU A 73 19.70 2.47 -3.95
C GLU A 73 21.06 3.15 -3.77
N GLU A 74 21.81 2.77 -2.75
CA GLU A 74 23.15 3.32 -2.49
C GLU A 74 24.12 3.03 -3.64
N ASN A 75 24.12 1.81 -4.18
CA ASN A 75 24.95 1.45 -5.33
C ASN A 75 24.64 2.30 -6.58
N VAL A 76 23.35 2.57 -6.83
CA VAL A 76 22.91 3.45 -7.93
C VAL A 76 23.37 4.88 -7.70
N LEU A 77 23.19 5.42 -6.48
CA LEU A 77 23.55 6.80 -6.15
C LEU A 77 25.06 7.03 -6.17
N GLN A 78 25.87 6.11 -5.61
CA GLN A 78 27.33 6.21 -5.67
C GLN A 78 27.85 6.23 -7.10
N MET A 79 27.25 5.44 -8.00
CA MET A 79 27.64 5.43 -9.42
C MET A 79 27.34 6.74 -10.13
N VAL A 80 26.19 7.37 -9.84
CA VAL A 80 25.81 8.66 -10.44
C VAL A 80 26.62 9.81 -9.84
N GLN A 81 26.88 9.80 -8.53
CA GLN A 81 27.76 10.79 -7.89
C GLN A 81 29.18 10.77 -8.47
N ARG A 82 29.73 9.59 -8.76
CA ARG A 82 31.05 9.45 -9.39
C ARG A 82 31.06 9.88 -10.86
N SER A 83 29.92 9.86 -11.55
CA SER A 83 29.81 10.23 -12.96
C SER A 83 28.39 10.73 -13.28
N PRO A 84 28.12 12.02 -13.09
CA PRO A 84 26.76 12.57 -13.24
C PRO A 84 26.16 12.42 -14.64
N THR A 85 27.00 12.31 -15.67
CA THR A 85 26.56 12.13 -17.06
C THR A 85 26.37 10.67 -17.46
N ILE A 86 26.46 9.73 -16.51
CA ILE A 86 26.32 8.30 -16.79
C ILE A 86 24.89 7.98 -17.23
N ARG A 87 24.77 7.31 -18.38
CA ARG A 87 23.47 6.89 -18.90
C ARG A 87 22.83 5.87 -17.96
N THR A 88 21.56 6.08 -17.61
CA THR A 88 20.76 5.18 -16.74
C THR A 88 20.73 3.72 -17.22
N ARG A 89 20.89 3.46 -18.53
CA ARG A 89 21.07 2.11 -19.08
C ARG A 89 22.38 1.45 -18.63
N LYS A 90 23.46 2.22 -18.56
CA LYS A 90 24.78 1.75 -18.11
C LYS A 90 24.81 1.51 -16.60
N VAL A 91 24.06 2.29 -15.83
CA VAL A 91 23.83 2.06 -14.40
C VAL A 91 23.10 0.73 -14.19
N SER A 92 21.96 0.54 -14.86
CA SER A 92 21.18 -0.69 -14.80
C SER A 92 22.01 -1.95 -15.12
N ALA A 93 22.83 -1.90 -16.17
CA ALA A 93 23.69 -3.04 -16.55
C ALA A 93 24.78 -3.36 -15.51
N ARG A 94 25.21 -2.40 -14.69
CA ARG A 94 26.27 -2.57 -13.70
C ARG A 94 25.74 -2.93 -12.31
N THR A 95 24.56 -2.43 -11.94
CA THR A 95 23.95 -2.70 -10.64
C THR A 95 22.97 -3.87 -10.67
N GLY A 96 22.58 -4.36 -11.84
CA GLY A 96 21.51 -5.35 -12.00
C GLY A 96 20.11 -4.79 -11.72
N VAL A 97 20.01 -3.51 -11.35
CA VAL A 97 18.75 -2.85 -11.04
C VAL A 97 18.01 -2.51 -12.34
N PRO A 98 16.71 -2.84 -12.47
CA PRO A 98 15.93 -2.49 -13.65
C PRO A 98 15.97 -0.99 -13.94
N ARG A 99 16.09 -0.62 -15.22
CA ARG A 99 16.19 0.79 -15.67
C ARG A 99 15.06 1.68 -15.13
N THR A 100 13.83 1.16 -15.02
CA THR A 100 12.67 1.89 -14.47
C THR A 100 12.85 2.20 -12.98
N ARG A 101 13.48 1.30 -12.23
CA ARG A 101 13.81 1.51 -10.81
C ARG A 101 14.97 2.49 -10.64
N VAL A 102 16.01 2.41 -11.49
CA VAL A 102 17.09 3.42 -11.53
C VAL A 102 16.51 4.82 -11.77
N TRP A 103 15.61 4.98 -12.75
CA TRP A 103 14.98 6.26 -13.02
C TRP A 103 14.18 6.79 -11.82
N ARG A 104 13.41 5.92 -11.16
CA ARG A 104 12.64 6.29 -9.96
C ARG A 104 13.55 6.74 -8.81
N ILE A 105 14.64 6.01 -8.54
CA ILE A 105 15.61 6.38 -7.51
C ILE A 105 16.20 7.77 -7.78
N LEU A 106 16.58 8.07 -9.02
CA LEU A 106 17.14 9.37 -9.38
C LEU A 106 16.10 10.49 -9.27
N HIS A 107 14.89 10.24 -9.77
CA HIS A 107 13.77 11.18 -9.66
C HIS A 107 13.41 11.50 -8.20
N ASP A 108 13.35 10.48 -7.33
CA ASP A 108 13.06 10.66 -5.90
C ASP A 108 14.18 11.44 -5.17
N GLN A 109 15.41 11.38 -5.67
CA GLN A 109 16.58 12.11 -5.14
C GLN A 109 16.85 13.45 -5.86
N HIS A 110 15.98 13.86 -6.80
CA HIS A 110 16.12 15.08 -7.61
C HIS A 110 17.44 15.15 -8.42
N LEU A 111 17.91 14.01 -8.93
CA LEU A 111 19.13 13.86 -9.75
C LEU A 111 18.84 13.48 -11.20
#